data_AF-A0ABD1HX19-F1
#
_entry.id   AF-A0ABD1HX19-F1
#
_cell.length_a   1.000
_cell.length_b   1.000
_cell.length_c   1.000
_cell.angle_alpha   90.00
_cell.angle_beta   90.00
_cell.angle_gamma   90.00
#
_symmetry.space_group_name_H-M   'P 1'
#
loop_
_entity.id
_entity.type
_entity.pdbx_description
1 polymer ?
#
loop_
_entity_poly.entity_id
_entity_poly.type
_entity_poly.pdbx_seq_one_letter_code
_entity_poly.pdbx_strand_id
1 'polypeptide(L)'
;MSSHFMIWNAQGIANSRTQGTLKNMIDMYSVMFAAVIEPQTDPRPSFYSRRFGLQFGCANISGKIWIFAHRDWHVEVVDDSDQVLHVRVSAAIFPVPIYLSIVYAKCTRGGRYSLWNKLRDISLLTDGLPWLVGGDFNTFLTEEERQGGTAERHGEMMDFADAIADCQLFDPGFDGPSFTWSRNGLWERLDRVLLGEHWTTVFAATRVTHLPRISSDHAPLLVRCQASLQVPRPSFRFQNMWTQHHTFKEEIARAWTADTGFLGMLNLQFKLSRIKSFLKRWNRDVFGNIFEKLREAEEAVTRAQAAYDGDPTATHRAELSRCTAEYEGDQSLTSEEEIRQSAVGFFQQLLTSDIEQLEEPDLEILHSLPESVDRQGLCTVPDVRSDGESGEEPLLSTCEVWLLGGHGRECHGAL
;
A
#
# COMPACT_ATOMS: atom_id res chain seq x y z
N MET A 1 4.13 -20.45 -2.35
CA MET A 1 2.69 -20.77 -2.22
C MET A 1 1.88 -19.68 -2.91
N SER A 2 0.77 -20.02 -3.56
CA SER A 2 -0.16 -19.03 -4.14
C SER A 2 -1.32 -18.77 -3.19
N SER A 3 -1.76 -17.52 -3.13
CA SER A 3 -2.93 -17.07 -2.36
C SER A 3 -3.96 -16.51 -3.33
N HIS A 4 -5.23 -16.88 -3.15
CA HIS A 4 -6.31 -16.44 -4.03
C HIS A 4 -7.38 -15.70 -3.24
N PHE A 5 -7.74 -14.53 -3.73
CA PHE A 5 -8.82 -13.70 -3.20
C PHE A 5 -9.94 -13.61 -4.24
N MET A 6 -11.18 -13.52 -3.78
CA MET A 6 -12.34 -13.29 -4.64
C MET A 6 -13.14 -12.12 -4.12
N ILE A 7 -13.55 -11.22 -5.01
CA ILE A 7 -14.43 -10.09 -4.67
C ILE A 7 -15.57 -10.08 -5.69
N TRP A 8 -16.81 -10.10 -5.21
CA TRP A 8 -17.96 -10.20 -6.12
C TRP A 8 -19.18 -9.43 -5.61
N ASN A 9 -19.68 -8.47 -6.39
CA ASN A 9 -21.05 -7.98 -6.24
C ASN A 9 -22.05 -9.04 -6.75
N ALA A 10 -22.68 -9.75 -5.82
CA ALA A 10 -23.48 -10.93 -6.12
C ALA A 10 -24.95 -10.61 -6.42
N GLN A 11 -25.42 -9.38 -6.15
CA GLN A 11 -26.82 -8.98 -6.31
C GLN A 11 -27.82 -10.00 -5.71
N GLY A 12 -27.49 -10.54 -4.54
CA GLY A 12 -28.33 -11.49 -3.83
C GLY A 12 -27.74 -12.90 -3.71
N ILE A 13 -27.48 -13.33 -2.48
CA ILE A 13 -26.91 -14.65 -2.17
C ILE A 13 -27.92 -15.63 -1.57
N ALA A 14 -29.19 -15.25 -1.42
CA ALA A 14 -30.21 -16.11 -0.82
C ALA A 14 -30.59 -17.32 -1.70
N ASN A 15 -30.48 -17.17 -3.03
CA ASN A 15 -30.87 -18.22 -3.96
C ASN A 15 -29.78 -19.30 -4.11
N SER A 16 -30.20 -20.55 -4.35
CA SER A 16 -29.29 -21.71 -4.44
C SER A 16 -28.34 -21.65 -5.64
N ARG A 17 -28.76 -20.99 -6.73
CA ARG A 17 -27.93 -20.83 -7.93
C ARG A 17 -26.71 -19.97 -7.63
N THR A 18 -26.89 -18.76 -7.09
CA THR A 18 -25.80 -17.84 -6.73
C THR A 18 -24.89 -18.46 -5.67
N GLN A 19 -25.46 -19.14 -4.65
CA GLN A 19 -24.65 -19.87 -3.66
C GLN A 19 -23.81 -20.98 -4.29
N GLY A 20 -24.40 -21.77 -5.18
CA GLY A 20 -23.69 -22.83 -5.91
C GLY A 20 -22.60 -22.27 -6.81
N THR A 21 -22.87 -21.18 -7.54
CA THR A 21 -21.87 -20.50 -8.37
C THR A 21 -20.70 -20.01 -7.51
N LEU A 22 -20.95 -19.30 -6.41
CA LEU A 22 -19.89 -18.83 -5.51
C LEU A 22 -19.09 -20.00 -4.94
N LYS A 23 -19.76 -21.02 -4.40
CA LYS A 23 -19.09 -22.18 -3.84
C LYS A 23 -18.19 -22.87 -4.87
N ASN A 24 -18.70 -23.08 -6.08
CA ASN A 24 -17.93 -23.71 -7.15
C ASN A 24 -16.70 -22.87 -7.51
N MET A 25 -16.82 -21.55 -7.56
CA MET A 25 -15.67 -20.66 -7.82
C MET A 25 -14.64 -20.71 -6.69
N ILE A 26 -15.10 -20.72 -5.42
CA ILE A 26 -14.23 -20.85 -4.25
C ILE A 26 -13.45 -22.16 -4.31
N ASP A 27 -14.13 -23.28 -4.55
CA ASP A 27 -13.50 -24.61 -4.62
C ASP A 27 -12.54 -24.69 -5.82
N MET A 28 -13.00 -24.29 -7.01
CA MET A 28 -12.25 -24.37 -8.27
C MET A 28 -10.94 -23.57 -8.24
N TYR A 29 -10.97 -22.38 -7.65
CA TYR A 29 -9.80 -21.51 -7.59
C TYR A 29 -9.06 -21.58 -6.25
N SER A 30 -9.49 -22.45 -5.33
CA SER A 30 -8.90 -22.56 -3.98
C SER A 30 -8.80 -21.19 -3.30
N VAL A 31 -9.93 -20.49 -3.24
CA VAL A 31 -10.03 -19.13 -2.68
C VAL A 31 -9.87 -19.19 -1.17
N MET A 32 -8.95 -18.39 -0.64
CA MET A 32 -8.64 -18.31 0.79
C MET A 32 -9.38 -17.17 1.49
N PHE A 33 -9.72 -16.12 0.73
CA PHE A 33 -10.50 -14.99 1.21
C PHE A 33 -11.52 -14.58 0.14
N ALA A 34 -12.79 -14.50 0.52
CA ALA A 34 -13.87 -14.11 -0.38
C ALA A 34 -14.65 -12.94 0.19
N ALA A 35 -14.94 -11.95 -0.64
CA ALA A 35 -15.81 -10.83 -0.34
C ALA A 35 -17.05 -10.88 -1.24
N VAL A 36 -18.22 -10.75 -0.63
CA VAL A 36 -19.52 -10.70 -1.29
C VAL A 36 -20.15 -9.34 -1.01
N ILE A 37 -20.45 -8.63 -2.07
CA ILE A 37 -21.11 -7.32 -2.06
C ILE A 37 -22.58 -7.51 -2.49
N GLU A 38 -23.48 -6.75 -1.87
CA GLU A 38 -24.94 -6.83 -2.03
C GLU A 38 -25.51 -8.25 -1.90
N PRO A 39 -25.41 -8.90 -0.73
CA PRO A 39 -25.97 -10.22 -0.49
C PRO A 39 -27.52 -10.25 -0.46
N GLN A 40 -28.18 -9.09 -0.38
CA GLN A 40 -29.66 -8.89 -0.39
C GLN A 40 -30.43 -9.85 0.54
N THR A 41 -29.88 -10.12 1.72
CA THR A 41 -30.53 -10.93 2.76
C THR A 41 -30.01 -10.52 4.13
N ASP A 42 -30.73 -10.91 5.19
CA ASP A 42 -30.33 -10.60 6.56
C ASP A 42 -28.91 -11.12 6.87
N PRO A 43 -28.06 -10.29 7.52
CA PRO A 43 -26.66 -10.60 7.77
C PRO A 43 -26.49 -11.85 8.64
N ARG A 44 -26.11 -12.95 7.99
CA ARG A 44 -25.78 -14.24 8.65
C ARG A 44 -24.47 -14.83 8.11
N PRO A 45 -23.38 -14.06 8.06
CA PRO A 45 -22.15 -14.48 7.38
C PRO A 45 -21.56 -15.77 7.97
N SER A 46 -21.66 -16.03 9.27
CA SER A 46 -21.16 -17.28 9.89
C SER A 46 -21.96 -18.54 9.51
N PHE A 47 -23.19 -18.39 9.02
CA PHE A 47 -23.96 -19.50 8.44
C PHE A 47 -23.46 -19.81 7.02
N TYR A 48 -23.23 -18.76 6.23
CA TYR A 48 -22.77 -18.87 4.85
C TYR A 48 -21.29 -19.29 4.75
N SER A 49 -20.42 -18.85 5.68
CA SER A 49 -19.01 -19.26 5.72
C SER A 49 -18.89 -20.78 5.68
N ARG A 50 -19.61 -21.46 6.58
CA ARG A 50 -19.67 -22.93 6.66
C ARG A 50 -20.15 -23.59 5.37
N ARG A 51 -21.13 -22.99 4.68
CA ARG A 51 -21.61 -23.51 3.38
C ARG A 51 -20.57 -23.40 2.28
N PHE A 52 -19.72 -22.37 2.34
CA PHE A 52 -18.66 -22.14 1.38
C PHE A 52 -17.33 -22.80 1.77
N GLY A 53 -17.30 -23.57 2.87
CA GLY A 53 -16.07 -24.23 3.34
C GLY A 53 -15.07 -23.29 4.01
N LEU A 54 -15.51 -22.07 4.35
CA LEU A 54 -14.73 -21.05 5.03
C LEU A 54 -15.16 -21.00 6.51
N GLN A 55 -14.25 -20.63 7.41
CA GLN A 55 -14.48 -20.77 8.85
C GLN A 55 -14.74 -19.42 9.51
N PHE A 56 -14.25 -18.34 8.92
CA PHE A 56 -14.57 -16.98 9.33
C PHE A 56 -15.64 -16.37 8.42
N GLY A 57 -16.53 -15.56 9.00
CA GLY A 57 -17.49 -14.77 8.25
C GLY A 57 -17.97 -13.58 9.07
N CYS A 58 -17.83 -12.37 8.54
CA CYS A 58 -18.42 -11.16 9.11
C CYS A 58 -19.07 -10.29 8.03
N ALA A 59 -19.88 -9.34 8.48
CA ALA A 59 -20.56 -8.36 7.65
C ALA A 59 -20.22 -6.97 8.18
N ASN A 60 -20.13 -6.01 7.29
CA ASN A 60 -19.97 -4.61 7.66
C ASN A 60 -21.24 -4.04 8.31
N ILE A 61 -21.16 -2.81 8.82
CA ILE A 61 -22.24 -2.15 9.56
C ILE A 61 -23.52 -1.96 8.73
N SER A 62 -23.41 -1.82 7.40
CA SER A 62 -24.58 -1.71 6.52
C SER A 62 -25.16 -3.08 6.11
N GLY A 63 -24.47 -4.17 6.43
CA GLY A 63 -24.83 -5.53 6.03
C GLY A 63 -24.68 -5.80 4.53
N LYS A 64 -24.09 -4.88 3.77
CA LYS A 64 -23.97 -4.95 2.31
C LYS A 64 -22.64 -5.53 1.84
N ILE A 65 -21.64 -5.58 2.71
CA ILE A 65 -20.32 -6.14 2.43
C ILE A 65 -20.08 -7.27 3.41
N TRP A 66 -19.97 -8.49 2.91
CA TRP A 66 -19.65 -9.67 3.71
C TRP A 66 -18.28 -10.18 3.29
N ILE A 67 -17.48 -10.59 4.27
CA ILE A 67 -16.19 -11.22 4.02
C ILE A 67 -16.16 -12.59 4.67
N PHE A 68 -15.38 -13.47 4.05
CA PHE A 68 -15.19 -14.84 4.47
C PHE A 68 -13.71 -15.20 4.33
N ALA A 69 -13.18 -15.96 5.28
CA ALA A 69 -11.79 -16.38 5.24
C ALA A 69 -11.62 -17.83 5.66
N HIS A 70 -10.58 -18.46 5.09
CA HIS A 70 -10.12 -19.78 5.47
C HIS A 70 -9.63 -19.77 6.92
N ARG A 71 -9.75 -20.90 7.62
CA ARG A 71 -9.37 -21.05 9.04
C ARG A 71 -7.93 -20.67 9.36
N ASP A 72 -7.03 -20.76 8.39
CA ASP A 72 -5.61 -20.49 8.57
C ASP A 72 -5.29 -18.98 8.44
N TRP A 73 -6.30 -18.15 8.12
CA TRP A 73 -6.18 -16.71 7.97
C TRP A 73 -6.95 -16.02 9.09
N HIS A 74 -6.22 -15.36 9.98
CA HIS A 74 -6.78 -14.54 11.04
C HIS A 74 -7.20 -13.18 10.47
N VAL A 75 -8.44 -12.78 10.71
CA VAL A 75 -9.02 -11.53 10.21
C VAL A 75 -9.46 -10.68 11.39
N GLU A 76 -8.98 -9.44 11.43
CA GLU A 76 -9.31 -8.43 12.43
C GLU A 76 -9.96 -7.24 11.71
N VAL A 77 -11.13 -6.80 12.19
CA VAL A 77 -11.81 -5.61 11.66
C VAL A 77 -11.17 -4.37 12.28
N VAL A 78 -10.66 -3.47 11.43
CA VAL A 78 -9.92 -2.27 11.85
C VAL A 78 -10.76 -1.01 11.69
N ASP A 79 -11.49 -0.88 10.58
CA ASP A 79 -12.48 0.18 10.36
C ASP A 79 -13.68 -0.42 9.62
N ASP A 80 -14.88 -0.04 10.06
CA ASP A 80 -16.14 -0.50 9.48
C ASP A 80 -17.05 0.71 9.24
N SER A 81 -17.41 0.91 7.97
CA SER A 81 -18.27 2.00 7.54
C SER A 81 -19.29 1.51 6.50
N ASP A 82 -20.24 2.39 6.16
CA ASP A 82 -21.32 2.10 5.20
C ASP A 82 -20.80 1.64 3.83
N GLN A 83 -19.67 2.18 3.36
CA GLN A 83 -19.14 1.97 2.00
C GLN A 83 -17.81 1.19 1.95
N VAL A 84 -17.15 0.96 3.09
CA VAL A 84 -15.91 0.19 3.14
C VAL A 84 -15.81 -0.61 4.43
N LEU A 85 -15.40 -1.87 4.30
CA LEU A 85 -14.97 -2.73 5.40
C LEU A 85 -13.46 -2.94 5.30
N HIS A 86 -12.71 -2.39 6.25
CA HIS A 86 -11.26 -2.47 6.31
C HIS A 86 -10.81 -3.48 7.35
N VAL A 87 -10.04 -4.48 6.91
CA VAL A 87 -9.58 -5.57 7.75
C VAL A 87 -8.08 -5.77 7.64
N ARG A 88 -7.49 -6.19 8.75
CA ARG A 88 -6.13 -6.69 8.84
C ARG A 88 -6.16 -8.20 8.80
N VAL A 89 -5.35 -8.77 7.92
CA VAL A 89 -5.27 -10.22 7.71
C VAL A 89 -3.86 -10.71 8.02
N SER A 90 -3.78 -11.72 8.87
CA SER A 90 -2.54 -12.40 9.23
C SER A 90 -2.65 -13.89 8.92
N ALA A 91 -1.61 -14.46 8.32
CA ALA A 91 -1.52 -15.89 8.04
C ALA A 91 -0.05 -16.31 8.10
N ALA A 92 0.23 -17.57 8.44
CA ALA A 92 1.60 -18.09 8.53
C ALA A 92 2.38 -17.96 7.20
N ILE A 93 1.67 -17.88 6.09
CA ILE A 93 2.25 -17.71 4.75
C ILE A 93 2.63 -16.26 4.42
N PHE A 94 2.23 -15.28 5.24
CA PHE A 94 2.57 -13.88 5.04
C PHE A 94 3.70 -13.48 6.00
N PRO A 95 4.78 -12.83 5.52
CA PRO A 95 5.87 -12.39 6.38
C PRO A 95 5.47 -11.21 7.27
N VAL A 96 4.46 -10.45 6.85
CA VAL A 96 3.84 -9.33 7.58
C VAL A 96 2.33 -9.39 7.36
N PRO A 97 1.51 -8.84 8.28
CA PRO A 97 0.08 -8.70 8.03
C PRO A 97 -0.17 -7.86 6.77
N ILE A 98 -1.27 -8.18 6.09
CA ILE A 98 -1.76 -7.42 4.95
C ILE A 98 -3.08 -6.76 5.32
N TYR A 99 -3.41 -5.66 4.65
CA TYR A 99 -4.69 -4.99 4.78
C TYR A 99 -5.54 -5.20 3.55
N LEU A 100 -6.84 -5.44 3.77
CA LEU A 100 -7.84 -5.54 2.72
C LEU A 100 -8.96 -4.53 3.01
N SER A 101 -9.24 -3.64 2.06
CA SER A 101 -10.40 -2.76 2.10
C SER A 101 -11.40 -3.20 1.05
N ILE A 102 -12.54 -3.75 1.49
CA ILE A 102 -13.61 -4.13 0.58
C ILE A 102 -14.58 -2.97 0.43
N VAL A 103 -14.79 -2.52 -0.81
CA VAL A 103 -15.53 -1.31 -1.14
C VAL A 103 -16.88 -1.64 -1.77
N TYR A 104 -17.91 -0.93 -1.34
CA TYR A 104 -19.19 -0.80 -2.05
C TYR A 104 -19.60 0.68 -2.02
N ALA A 105 -19.23 1.40 -3.07
CA ALA A 105 -19.43 2.83 -3.18
C ALA A 105 -20.88 3.18 -3.55
N LYS A 106 -21.35 4.35 -3.13
CA LYS A 106 -22.66 4.89 -3.51
C LYS A 106 -22.71 5.23 -5.01
N CYS A 107 -23.88 5.09 -5.61
CA CYS A 107 -24.08 5.33 -7.04
C CYS A 107 -23.98 6.81 -7.44
N THR A 108 -24.20 7.75 -6.51
CA THR A 108 -24.12 9.19 -6.77
C THR A 108 -22.71 9.74 -6.50
N ARG A 109 -22.21 10.65 -7.35
CA ARG A 109 -20.95 11.40 -7.13
C ARG A 109 -20.81 11.93 -5.70
N GLY A 110 -21.82 12.67 -5.24
CA GLY A 110 -21.82 13.29 -3.89
C GLY A 110 -21.71 12.27 -2.75
N GLY A 111 -22.37 11.12 -2.89
CA GLY A 111 -22.31 10.05 -1.89
C GLY A 111 -20.91 9.41 -1.75
N ARG A 112 -20.12 9.40 -2.83
CA ARG A 112 -18.78 8.80 -2.84
C ARG A 112 -17.70 9.65 -2.16
N TYR A 113 -17.90 10.96 -1.97
CA TYR A 113 -16.91 11.81 -1.29
C TYR A 113 -16.54 11.30 0.10
N SER A 114 -17.52 10.81 0.86
CA SER A 114 -17.26 10.22 2.19
C SER A 114 -16.37 8.97 2.11
N LEU A 115 -16.53 8.14 1.07
CA LEU A 115 -15.66 6.98 0.83
C LEU A 115 -14.24 7.44 0.45
N TRP A 116 -14.10 8.43 -0.44
CA TRP A 116 -12.79 8.94 -0.86
C TRP A 116 -11.98 9.49 0.32
N ASN A 117 -12.61 10.27 1.19
CA ASN A 117 -11.96 10.75 2.41
C ASN A 117 -11.60 9.59 3.35
N LYS A 118 -12.50 8.63 3.54
CA LYS A 118 -12.23 7.45 4.37
C LYS A 118 -11.06 6.62 3.83
N LEU A 119 -10.91 6.46 2.51
CA LEU A 119 -9.74 5.77 1.93
C LEU A 119 -8.44 6.54 2.15
N ARG A 120 -8.48 7.88 2.14
CA ARG A 120 -7.32 8.72 2.51
C ARG A 120 -6.95 8.55 3.99
N ASP A 121 -7.94 8.51 4.87
CA ASP A 121 -7.69 8.25 6.30
C ASP A 121 -7.08 6.85 6.50
N ILE A 122 -7.64 5.83 5.83
CA ILE A 122 -7.12 4.47 5.88
C ILE A 122 -5.70 4.41 5.34
N SER A 123 -5.38 5.10 4.23
CA SER A 123 -4.04 5.08 3.63
C SER A 123 -2.96 5.59 4.58
N LEU A 124 -3.32 6.52 5.48
CA LEU A 124 -2.45 7.02 6.54
C LEU A 124 -2.27 5.99 7.67
N LEU A 125 -3.28 5.16 7.94
CA LEU A 125 -3.25 4.11 8.97
C LEU A 125 -2.54 2.82 8.52
N THR A 126 -2.49 2.54 7.22
CA THR A 126 -1.87 1.32 6.68
C THR A 126 -0.35 1.27 6.87
N ASP A 127 0.28 2.39 7.24
CA ASP A 127 1.67 2.50 7.72
C ASP A 127 2.71 1.63 6.97
N GLY A 128 2.74 1.74 5.63
CA GLY A 128 3.73 1.04 4.82
C GLY A 128 3.55 -0.49 4.77
N LEU A 129 2.42 -1.03 5.23
CA LEU A 129 2.07 -2.44 5.08
C LEU A 129 1.36 -2.70 3.74
N PRO A 130 1.44 -3.94 3.22
CA PRO A 130 0.73 -4.36 2.02
C PRO A 130 -0.76 -4.06 2.10
N TRP A 131 -1.29 -3.36 1.11
CA TRP A 131 -2.70 -2.97 1.08
C TRP A 131 -3.34 -3.28 -0.27
N LEU A 132 -4.49 -3.95 -0.23
CA LEU A 132 -5.37 -4.15 -1.38
C LEU A 132 -6.71 -3.48 -1.09
N VAL A 133 -7.18 -2.67 -2.03
CA VAL A 133 -8.52 -2.09 -2.03
C VAL A 133 -9.28 -2.69 -3.20
N GLY A 134 -10.45 -3.28 -2.98
CA GLY A 134 -11.21 -3.85 -4.09
C GLY A 134 -12.70 -3.97 -3.83
N GLY A 135 -13.46 -3.97 -4.91
CA GLY A 135 -14.92 -4.02 -4.84
C GLY A 135 -15.56 -3.18 -5.93
N ASP A 136 -16.81 -2.80 -5.68
CA ASP A 136 -17.64 -2.03 -6.60
C ASP A 136 -17.53 -0.54 -6.26
N PHE A 137 -16.86 0.20 -7.14
CA PHE A 137 -16.66 1.65 -6.97
C PHE A 137 -17.81 2.48 -7.55
N ASN A 138 -18.77 1.85 -8.24
CA ASN A 138 -19.89 2.53 -8.91
C ASN A 138 -19.45 3.72 -9.81
N THR A 139 -18.21 3.68 -10.29
CA THR A 139 -17.59 4.66 -11.19
C THR A 139 -16.43 4.00 -11.94
N PHE A 140 -15.98 4.64 -13.02
CA PHE A 140 -14.86 4.19 -13.86
C PHE A 140 -13.83 5.33 -14.03
N LEU A 141 -12.63 5.03 -14.54
CA LEU A 141 -11.52 5.98 -14.64
C LEU A 141 -11.38 6.62 -16.03
N THR A 142 -11.70 5.90 -17.09
CA THR A 142 -11.53 6.38 -18.47
C THR A 142 -12.77 6.11 -19.31
N GLU A 143 -12.97 6.87 -20.39
CA GLU A 143 -14.17 6.70 -21.23
C GLU A 143 -14.23 5.31 -21.89
N GLU A 144 -13.08 4.69 -22.15
CA GLU A 144 -12.97 3.34 -22.73
C GLU A 144 -13.51 2.25 -21.80
N GLU A 145 -13.63 2.54 -20.51
CA GLU A 145 -14.22 1.64 -19.51
C GLU A 145 -15.75 1.65 -19.52
N ARG A 146 -16.36 2.34 -20.49
CA ARG A 146 -17.79 2.42 -20.69
C ARG A 146 -18.16 2.22 -22.16
N GLN A 147 -19.28 1.53 -22.39
CA GLN A 147 -19.90 1.42 -23.69
C GLN A 147 -21.42 1.58 -23.56
N GLY A 148 -22.00 2.54 -24.30
CA GLY A 148 -23.42 2.85 -24.29
C GLY A 148 -23.85 3.95 -23.30
N GLY A 149 -25.12 4.36 -23.38
CA GLY A 149 -25.71 5.46 -22.61
C GLY A 149 -25.36 6.85 -23.17
N THR A 150 -25.80 7.91 -22.48
CA THR A 150 -25.94 9.26 -23.07
C THR A 150 -25.16 10.38 -22.38
N ALA A 151 -24.37 10.12 -21.33
CA ALA A 151 -23.69 11.19 -20.59
C ALA A 151 -22.25 10.85 -20.20
N GLU A 152 -21.34 11.79 -20.46
CA GLU A 152 -19.98 11.82 -19.93
C GLU A 152 -19.99 12.12 -18.43
N ARG A 153 -19.14 11.42 -17.66
CA ARG A 153 -19.05 11.53 -16.19
C ARG A 153 -17.70 12.11 -15.74
N HIS A 154 -17.14 13.04 -16.51
CA HIS A 154 -15.80 13.61 -16.31
C HIS A 154 -15.49 13.98 -14.85
N GLY A 155 -16.40 14.69 -14.16
CA GLY A 155 -16.19 15.06 -12.76
C GLY A 155 -16.13 13.87 -11.80
N GLU A 156 -16.88 12.79 -12.07
CA GLU A 156 -16.83 11.57 -11.24
C GLU A 156 -15.52 10.79 -11.46
N MET A 157 -15.04 10.78 -12.70
CA MET A 157 -13.78 10.13 -13.10
C MET A 157 -12.58 10.86 -12.47
N MET A 158 -12.57 12.20 -12.52
CA MET A 158 -11.53 13.02 -11.90
C MET A 158 -11.48 12.81 -10.38
N ASP A 159 -12.63 12.90 -9.70
CA ASP A 159 -12.67 12.70 -8.24
C ASP A 159 -12.14 11.30 -7.84
N PHE A 160 -12.42 10.28 -8.66
CA PHE A 160 -11.94 8.93 -8.41
C PHE A 160 -10.44 8.79 -8.68
N ALA A 161 -9.94 9.35 -9.79
CA ALA A 161 -8.52 9.37 -10.11
C ALA A 161 -7.69 10.08 -9.03
N ASP A 162 -8.19 11.22 -8.53
CA ASP A 162 -7.57 11.98 -7.44
C ASP A 162 -7.53 11.15 -6.15
N ALA A 163 -8.63 10.49 -5.79
CA ALA A 163 -8.67 9.63 -4.60
C ALA A 163 -7.67 8.48 -4.67
N ILE A 164 -7.52 7.83 -5.84
CA ILE A 164 -6.53 6.77 -6.07
C ILE A 164 -5.11 7.33 -5.92
N ALA A 165 -4.82 8.48 -6.55
CA ALA A 165 -3.51 9.11 -6.54
C ALA A 165 -3.10 9.57 -5.12
N ASP A 166 -4.04 10.17 -4.37
CA ASP A 166 -3.82 10.58 -2.98
C ASP A 166 -3.47 9.40 -2.08
N CYS A 167 -4.12 8.25 -2.31
CA CYS A 167 -3.89 7.02 -1.56
C CYS A 167 -2.66 6.22 -2.06
N GLN A 168 -1.96 6.69 -3.10
CA GLN A 168 -0.84 5.98 -3.74
C GLN A 168 -1.18 4.55 -4.16
N LEU A 169 -2.42 4.40 -4.62
CA LEU A 169 -2.93 3.16 -5.16
C LEU A 169 -2.66 3.11 -6.66
N PHE A 170 -2.47 1.90 -7.19
CA PHE A 170 -2.38 1.69 -8.63
C PHE A 170 -3.25 0.49 -9.04
N ASP A 171 -3.79 0.56 -10.27
CA ASP A 171 -4.47 -0.57 -10.90
C ASP A 171 -3.42 -1.52 -11.50
N PRO A 172 -3.34 -2.80 -11.08
CA PRO A 172 -2.40 -3.76 -11.64
C PRO A 172 -2.77 -4.25 -13.05
N GLY A 173 -3.89 -3.79 -13.61
CA GLY A 173 -4.47 -4.33 -14.83
C GLY A 173 -5.26 -5.60 -14.55
N PHE A 174 -5.81 -6.20 -15.61
CA PHE A 174 -6.65 -7.39 -15.51
C PHE A 174 -6.61 -8.24 -16.77
N ASP A 175 -7.01 -9.50 -16.62
CA ASP A 175 -7.36 -10.40 -17.72
C ASP A 175 -8.86 -10.65 -17.79
N GLY A 176 -9.34 -11.06 -18.96
CA GLY A 176 -10.74 -11.41 -19.19
C GLY A 176 -11.54 -10.26 -19.80
N PRO A 177 -12.88 -10.26 -19.66
CA PRO A 177 -13.74 -9.23 -20.25
C PRO A 177 -13.45 -7.82 -19.72
N SER A 178 -13.44 -6.81 -20.61
CA SER A 178 -13.14 -5.42 -20.25
C SER A 178 -14.15 -4.79 -19.29
N PHE A 179 -15.43 -5.18 -19.39
CA PHE A 179 -16.51 -4.64 -18.57
C PHE A 179 -16.87 -5.63 -17.47
N THR A 180 -16.98 -5.13 -16.24
CA THR A 180 -17.36 -5.92 -15.07
C THR A 180 -18.86 -5.87 -14.81
N TRP A 181 -19.56 -4.83 -15.28
CA TRP A 181 -21.00 -4.68 -15.14
C TRP A 181 -21.70 -4.48 -16.49
N SER A 182 -22.94 -4.97 -16.60
CA SER A 182 -23.77 -4.67 -17.79
C SER A 182 -25.27 -4.75 -17.53
N ARG A 183 -26.04 -3.77 -18.01
CA ARG A 183 -27.51 -3.78 -17.96
C ARG A 183 -28.12 -3.01 -19.13
N ASN A 184 -29.13 -3.58 -19.78
CA ASN A 184 -29.94 -2.91 -20.81
C ASN A 184 -29.14 -2.19 -21.92
N GLY A 185 -28.04 -2.79 -22.40
CA GLY A 185 -27.22 -2.19 -23.45
C GLY A 185 -26.24 -1.11 -22.97
N LEU A 186 -26.03 -1.02 -21.66
CA LEU A 186 -24.94 -0.27 -21.03
C LEU A 186 -23.93 -1.26 -20.43
N TRP A 187 -22.65 -1.05 -20.70
CA TRP A 187 -21.54 -1.84 -20.16
C TRP A 187 -20.53 -0.91 -19.51
N GLU A 188 -20.09 -1.22 -18.30
CA GLU A 188 -19.14 -0.40 -17.53
C GLU A 188 -18.16 -1.28 -16.75
N ARG A 189 -16.94 -0.79 -16.50
CA ARG A 189 -16.01 -1.39 -15.54
C ARG A 189 -16.13 -0.68 -14.18
N LEU A 190 -17.05 -1.15 -13.34
CA LEU A 190 -17.34 -0.58 -12.02
C LEU A 190 -16.55 -1.27 -10.90
N ASP A 191 -16.38 -2.57 -11.01
CA ASP A 191 -15.59 -3.37 -10.08
C ASP A 191 -14.08 -3.29 -10.39
N ARG A 192 -13.25 -3.05 -9.37
CA ARG A 192 -11.79 -2.93 -9.51
C ARG A 192 -11.03 -3.47 -8.31
N VAL A 193 -9.78 -3.84 -8.53
CA VAL A 193 -8.76 -4.07 -7.50
C VAL A 193 -7.64 -3.04 -7.69
N LEU A 194 -7.26 -2.40 -6.59
CA LEU A 194 -6.22 -1.39 -6.49
C LEU A 194 -5.22 -1.84 -5.43
N LEU A 195 -3.94 -1.63 -5.69
CA LEU A 195 -2.86 -2.09 -4.82
C LEU A 195 -2.06 -0.90 -4.32
N GLY A 196 -1.72 -0.92 -3.04
CA GLY A 196 -0.72 -0.01 -2.48
C GLY A 196 0.69 -0.44 -2.89
N GLU A 197 1.63 0.50 -2.90
CA GLU A 197 3.03 0.26 -3.27
C GLU A 197 3.64 -0.96 -2.54
N HIS A 198 3.37 -1.05 -1.24
CA HIS A 198 3.92 -2.07 -0.35
C HIS A 198 3.32 -3.46 -0.58
N TRP A 199 2.27 -3.61 -1.40
CA TRP A 199 1.69 -4.91 -1.75
C TRP A 199 2.74 -5.88 -2.29
N THR A 200 3.66 -5.34 -3.08
CA THR A 200 4.70 -6.11 -3.75
C THR A 200 5.83 -6.59 -2.82
N THR A 201 5.83 -6.16 -1.56
CA THR A 201 6.75 -6.66 -0.53
C THR A 201 6.39 -8.08 -0.07
N VAL A 202 5.11 -8.45 -0.14
CA VAL A 202 4.61 -9.79 0.20
C VAL A 202 4.39 -10.64 -1.05
N PHE A 203 3.88 -10.06 -2.13
CA PHE A 203 3.55 -10.80 -3.34
C PHE A 203 4.39 -10.34 -4.53
N ALA A 204 5.25 -11.22 -5.04
CA ALA A 204 6.12 -10.90 -6.18
C ALA A 204 5.34 -10.69 -7.48
N ALA A 205 4.24 -11.43 -7.64
CA ALA A 205 3.33 -11.30 -8.77
C ALA A 205 1.88 -11.30 -8.28
N THR A 206 1.07 -10.41 -8.84
CA THR A 206 -0.37 -10.35 -8.61
C THR A 206 -1.07 -10.25 -9.96
N ARG A 207 -2.09 -11.09 -10.17
CA ARG A 207 -2.87 -11.15 -11.39
C ARG A 207 -4.34 -11.04 -11.04
N VAL A 208 -5.03 -10.06 -11.63
CA VAL A 208 -6.48 -9.88 -11.47
C VAL A 208 -7.17 -10.44 -12.71
N THR A 209 -8.22 -11.22 -12.54
CA THR A 209 -9.00 -11.77 -13.65
C THR A 209 -10.47 -11.47 -13.43
N HIS A 210 -11.11 -10.84 -14.41
CA HIS A 210 -12.56 -10.70 -14.47
C HIS A 210 -13.17 -12.03 -14.92
N LEU A 211 -13.87 -12.71 -14.01
CA LEU A 211 -14.56 -13.95 -14.32
C LEU A 211 -15.87 -13.68 -15.07
N PRO A 212 -16.41 -14.67 -15.80
CA PRO A 212 -17.69 -14.51 -16.48
C PRO A 212 -18.81 -14.11 -15.52
N ARG A 213 -19.68 -13.19 -15.96
CA ARG A 213 -20.90 -12.80 -15.24
C ARG A 213 -21.89 -13.96 -15.24
N ILE A 214 -21.91 -14.73 -14.15
CA ILE A 214 -22.82 -15.85 -13.96
C ILE A 214 -23.67 -15.55 -12.74
N SER A 215 -24.99 -15.47 -12.91
CA SER A 215 -25.98 -15.24 -11.83
C SER A 215 -26.00 -13.83 -11.19
N SER A 216 -25.16 -12.90 -11.65
CA SER A 216 -25.17 -11.46 -11.31
C SER A 216 -24.93 -10.64 -12.58
N ASP A 217 -25.35 -9.38 -12.59
CA ASP A 217 -24.97 -8.42 -13.62
C ASP A 217 -23.55 -7.85 -13.41
N HIS A 218 -22.89 -8.20 -12.31
CA HIS A 218 -21.47 -7.95 -12.04
C HIS A 218 -20.60 -9.21 -12.19
N ALA A 219 -19.37 -8.99 -12.65
CA ALA A 219 -18.33 -10.00 -12.83
C ALA A 219 -17.58 -10.24 -11.51
N PRO A 220 -17.36 -11.49 -11.09
CA PRO A 220 -16.46 -11.77 -9.98
C PRO A 220 -15.01 -11.39 -10.35
N LEU A 221 -14.30 -10.75 -9.42
CA LEU A 221 -12.88 -10.47 -9.53
C LEU A 221 -12.08 -11.57 -8.81
N LEU A 222 -11.25 -12.29 -9.55
CA LEU A 222 -10.30 -13.26 -8.99
C LEU A 222 -8.91 -12.63 -8.92
N VAL A 223 -8.35 -12.52 -7.71
CA VAL A 223 -6.99 -12.03 -7.50
C VAL A 223 -6.10 -13.20 -7.14
N ARG A 224 -5.10 -13.48 -7.99
CA ARG A 224 -4.09 -14.51 -7.74
C ARG A 224 -2.78 -13.85 -7.36
N CYS A 225 -2.29 -14.20 -6.19
CA CYS A 225 -1.05 -13.65 -5.66
C CYS A 225 -0.04 -14.78 -5.48
N GLN A 226 1.16 -14.58 -6.02
CA GLN A 226 2.29 -15.46 -5.79
C GLN A 226 3.17 -14.81 -4.74
N ALA A 227 3.32 -15.49 -3.60
CA ALA A 227 4.19 -15.01 -2.53
C ALA A 227 5.61 -14.78 -3.07
N SER A 228 6.22 -13.66 -2.66
CA SER A 228 7.61 -13.37 -2.97
C SER A 228 8.48 -14.39 -2.26
N LEU A 229 9.23 -15.21 -3.03
CA LEU A 229 10.40 -15.89 -2.49
C LEU A 229 11.44 -14.78 -2.28
N GLN A 230 11.52 -14.26 -1.05
CA GLN A 230 12.44 -13.21 -0.58
C GLN A 230 13.35 -12.61 -1.65
N VAL A 231 12.82 -11.67 -2.44
CA VAL A 231 13.65 -10.67 -3.09
C VAL A 231 13.31 -9.35 -2.43
N PRO A 232 14.20 -8.78 -1.61
CA PRO A 232 14.01 -7.44 -1.08
C PRO A 232 13.86 -6.48 -2.26
N ARG A 233 12.74 -5.77 -2.32
CA ARG A 233 12.61 -4.66 -3.27
C ARG A 233 13.41 -3.46 -2.75
N PRO A 234 13.91 -2.61 -3.65
CA PRO A 234 14.71 -1.46 -3.25
C PRO A 234 13.86 -0.54 -2.37
N SER A 235 14.42 -0.13 -1.24
CA SER A 235 13.89 0.96 -0.43
C SER A 235 13.70 2.21 -1.28
N PHE A 236 12.83 3.12 -0.83
CA PHE A 236 12.81 4.48 -1.38
C PHE A 236 14.24 5.03 -1.36
N ARG A 237 14.77 5.35 -2.54
CA ARG A 237 16.08 5.98 -2.69
C ARG A 237 15.86 7.43 -3.02
N PHE A 238 16.45 8.28 -2.19
CA PHE A 238 16.54 9.69 -2.49
C PHE A 238 17.38 9.86 -3.76
N GLN A 239 16.90 10.65 -4.73
CA GLN A 239 17.63 10.90 -5.98
C GLN A 239 18.31 12.25 -5.92
N ASN A 240 19.59 12.28 -6.27
CA ASN A 240 20.44 13.47 -6.01
C ASN A 240 20.11 14.64 -6.92
N MET A 241 19.59 14.36 -8.11
CA MET A 241 19.11 15.40 -9.02
C MET A 241 18.05 16.30 -8.36
N TRP A 242 17.31 15.77 -7.39
CA TRP A 242 16.31 16.55 -6.65
C TRP A 242 16.94 17.74 -5.96
N THR A 243 18.11 17.59 -5.32
CA THR A 243 18.76 18.70 -4.61
C THR A 243 19.28 19.80 -5.52
N GLN A 244 19.45 19.51 -6.80
CA GLN A 244 19.96 20.46 -7.79
C GLN A 244 18.85 21.30 -8.42
N HIS A 245 17.59 20.89 -8.28
CA HIS A 245 16.48 21.67 -8.79
C HIS A 245 16.25 22.91 -7.93
N HIS A 246 16.12 24.07 -8.59
CA HIS A 246 16.01 25.38 -7.94
C HIS A 246 14.88 25.49 -6.90
N THR A 247 13.76 24.78 -7.08
CA THR A 247 12.63 24.80 -6.12
C THR A 247 12.70 23.76 -5.00
N PHE A 248 13.69 22.86 -5.01
CA PHE A 248 13.72 21.70 -4.10
C PHE A 248 13.54 22.07 -2.63
N LYS A 249 14.31 23.06 -2.16
CA LYS A 249 14.30 23.47 -0.74
C LYS A 249 12.95 24.04 -0.32
N GLU A 250 12.34 24.87 -1.17
CA GLU A 250 11.05 25.50 -0.89
C GLU A 250 9.93 24.47 -0.83
N GLU A 251 9.93 23.52 -1.75
CA GLU A 251 8.92 22.47 -1.81
C GLU A 251 9.02 21.49 -0.62
N ILE A 252 10.24 21.12 -0.21
CA ILE A 252 10.45 20.30 0.99
C ILE A 252 10.00 21.05 2.25
N ALA A 253 10.36 22.33 2.39
CA ALA A 253 9.95 23.13 3.53
C ALA A 253 8.43 23.25 3.63
N ARG A 254 7.75 23.46 2.49
CA ARG A 254 6.28 23.48 2.41
C ARG A 254 5.66 22.14 2.83
N ALA A 255 6.22 21.02 2.36
CA ALA A 255 5.75 19.70 2.75
C ALA A 255 5.98 19.39 4.25
N TRP A 256 7.08 19.88 4.83
CA TRP A 256 7.48 19.64 6.22
C TRP A 256 6.66 20.44 7.24
N THR A 257 6.32 21.69 6.89
CA THR A 257 5.65 22.65 7.79
C THR A 257 4.13 22.45 7.84
N ALA A 258 3.55 21.68 6.92
CA ALA A 258 2.14 21.37 6.95
C ALA A 258 1.76 20.59 8.23
N ASP A 259 0.72 21.07 8.92
CA ASP A 259 0.23 20.47 10.15
C ASP A 259 -0.22 19.02 9.91
N THR A 260 0.08 18.17 10.88
CA THR A 260 -0.22 16.75 10.85
C THR A 260 -1.30 16.39 11.87
N GLY A 261 -1.58 17.27 12.84
CA GLY A 261 -2.46 16.99 13.96
C GLY A 261 -1.89 16.01 15.00
N PHE A 262 -0.63 15.57 14.83
CA PHE A 262 0.05 14.61 15.71
C PHE A 262 1.25 15.25 16.41
N LEU A 263 1.62 14.70 17.57
CA LEU A 263 2.77 15.13 18.38
C LEU A 263 3.85 14.03 18.45
N GLY A 264 5.08 14.43 18.80
CA GLY A 264 6.18 13.50 19.05
C GLY A 264 6.58 12.66 17.83
N MET A 265 6.89 11.38 18.06
CA MET A 265 7.44 10.51 17.01
C MET A 265 6.46 10.19 15.88
N LEU A 266 5.16 10.18 16.19
CA LEU A 266 4.11 10.02 15.18
C LEU A 266 4.10 11.21 14.21
N ASN A 267 4.29 12.43 14.72
CA ASN A 267 4.42 13.62 13.87
C ASN A 267 5.57 13.46 12.87
N LEU A 268 6.74 13.02 13.34
CA LEU A 268 7.91 12.81 12.49
C LEU A 268 7.63 11.75 11.41
N GLN A 269 7.05 10.62 11.79
CA GLN A 269 6.71 9.54 10.85
C GLN A 269 5.76 10.04 9.75
N PHE A 270 4.72 10.78 10.10
CA PHE A 270 3.79 11.35 9.12
C PHE A 270 4.44 12.41 8.23
N LYS A 271 5.33 13.24 8.77
CA LYS A 271 6.11 14.20 7.98
C LYS A 271 7.03 13.50 6.98
N LEU A 272 7.75 12.46 7.40
CA LEU A 272 8.63 11.68 6.53
C LEU A 272 7.86 10.92 5.44
N SER A 273 6.73 10.31 5.79
CA SER A 273 5.85 9.66 4.83
C SER A 273 5.32 10.64 3.78
N ARG A 274 4.93 11.85 4.20
CA ARG A 274 4.49 12.92 3.29
C ARG A 274 5.59 13.39 2.36
N ILE A 275 6.80 13.63 2.87
CA ILE A 275 7.95 14.02 2.03
C ILE A 275 8.24 12.94 0.99
N LYS A 276 8.28 11.66 1.39
CA LYS A 276 8.47 10.53 0.46
C LYS A 276 7.43 10.56 -0.66
N SER A 277 6.17 10.76 -0.28
CA SER A 277 5.02 10.79 -1.20
C SER A 277 5.10 11.97 -2.17
N PHE A 278 5.44 13.15 -1.65
CA PHE A 278 5.67 14.36 -2.41
C PHE A 278 6.82 14.19 -3.42
N LEU A 279 7.99 13.72 -2.96
CA LEU A 279 9.17 13.56 -3.81
C LEU A 279 8.94 12.59 -4.97
N LYS A 280 8.17 11.53 -4.76
CA LYS A 280 7.79 10.61 -5.85
C LYS A 280 6.93 11.26 -6.91
N ARG A 281 5.93 12.02 -6.46
CA ARG A 281 5.00 12.73 -7.34
C ARG A 281 5.75 13.81 -8.13
N TRP A 282 6.52 14.62 -7.41
CA TRP A 282 7.35 15.68 -7.98
C TRP A 282 8.42 15.16 -8.94
N ASN A 283 9.04 14.00 -8.64
CA ASN A 283 9.97 13.35 -9.57
C ASN A 283 9.32 13.03 -10.91
N ARG A 284 8.13 12.43 -10.88
CA ARG A 284 7.38 12.10 -12.10
C ARG A 284 7.01 13.37 -12.88
N ASP A 285 6.54 14.39 -12.18
CA ASP A 285 5.96 15.58 -12.81
C ASP A 285 7.05 16.53 -13.37
N VAL A 286 8.22 16.62 -12.73
CA VAL A 286 9.32 17.52 -13.12
C VAL A 286 10.41 16.83 -13.93
N PHE A 287 10.80 15.62 -13.54
CA PHE A 287 11.94 14.92 -14.15
C PHE A 287 11.50 13.83 -15.13
N GLY A 288 10.27 13.31 -15.00
CA GLY A 288 9.75 12.22 -15.82
C GLY A 288 10.48 10.89 -15.57
N ASN A 289 10.48 10.00 -16.55
CA ASN A 289 11.24 8.76 -16.47
C ASN A 289 12.69 8.97 -16.92
N ILE A 290 13.59 9.20 -15.96
CA ILE A 290 15.03 9.43 -16.23
C ILE A 290 15.66 8.25 -16.98
N PHE A 291 15.19 7.02 -16.75
CA PHE A 291 15.70 5.85 -17.46
C PHE A 291 15.28 5.83 -18.93
N GLU A 292 14.10 6.37 -19.26
CA GLU A 292 13.70 6.56 -20.66
C GLU A 292 14.51 7.66 -21.33
N LYS A 293 14.76 8.78 -20.65
CA LYS A 293 15.63 9.85 -21.16
C LYS A 293 17.07 9.38 -21.40
N LEU A 294 17.62 8.60 -20.46
CA LEU A 294 18.94 8.00 -20.61
C LEU A 294 18.99 7.03 -21.79
N ARG A 295 17.97 6.19 -21.95
CA ARG A 295 17.85 5.28 -23.12
C ARG A 295 17.74 6.06 -24.43
N GLU A 296 16.96 7.14 -24.46
CA GLU A 296 16.83 8.01 -25.64
C GLU A 296 18.16 8.68 -26.00
N ALA A 297 18.93 9.12 -25.01
CA ALA A 297 20.28 9.66 -25.19
C ALA A 297 21.27 8.59 -25.70
N GLU A 298 21.24 7.37 -25.16
CA GLU A 298 22.04 6.23 -25.66
C GLU A 298 21.71 5.87 -27.10
N GLU A 299 20.41 5.85 -27.44
CA GLU A 299 19.97 5.60 -28.81
C GLU A 299 20.35 6.75 -29.76
N ALA A 300 20.35 8.00 -29.29
CA ALA A 300 20.81 9.14 -30.07
C ALA A 300 22.32 9.08 -30.36
N VAL A 301 23.15 8.73 -29.38
CA VAL A 301 24.59 8.49 -29.56
C VAL A 301 24.81 7.35 -30.55
N THR A 302 24.09 6.23 -30.39
CA THR A 302 24.20 5.06 -31.26
C THR A 302 23.85 5.39 -32.72
N ARG A 303 22.77 6.15 -32.94
CA ARG A 303 22.39 6.62 -34.29
C ARG A 303 23.43 7.57 -34.89
N ALA A 304 23.93 8.52 -34.11
CA ALA A 304 24.96 9.46 -34.56
C ALA A 304 26.28 8.75 -34.90
N GLN A 305 26.65 7.73 -34.13
CA GLN A 305 27.81 6.89 -34.39
C GLN A 305 27.67 6.10 -35.69
N ALA A 306 26.52 5.45 -35.91
CA ALA A 306 26.26 4.70 -37.14
C ALA A 306 26.26 5.59 -38.40
N ALA A 307 25.75 6.83 -38.29
CA ALA A 307 25.79 7.81 -39.38
C ALA A 307 27.22 8.26 -39.69
N TYR A 308 28.05 8.48 -38.67
CA TYR A 308 29.46 8.81 -38.85
C TYR A 308 30.28 7.64 -39.42
N ASP A 309 30.02 6.41 -38.98
CA ASP A 309 30.72 5.22 -39.46
C ASP A 309 30.36 4.90 -40.93
N GLY A 310 29.13 5.18 -41.34
CA GLY A 310 28.66 5.03 -42.72
C GLY A 310 29.13 6.15 -43.67
N ASP A 311 29.26 7.38 -43.15
CA ASP A 311 29.70 8.56 -43.91
C ASP A 311 30.47 9.56 -43.01
N PRO A 312 31.82 9.50 -42.97
CA PRO A 312 32.64 10.26 -42.01
C PRO A 312 32.79 11.77 -42.32
N THR A 313 31.68 12.51 -42.34
CA THR A 313 31.66 13.95 -42.60
C THR A 313 31.91 14.79 -41.33
N ALA A 314 32.29 16.05 -41.52
CA ALA A 314 32.43 17.01 -40.42
C ALA A 314 31.11 17.25 -39.67
N THR A 315 29.98 17.19 -40.37
CA THR A 315 28.63 17.34 -39.80
C THR A 315 28.27 16.16 -38.90
N HIS A 316 28.48 14.92 -39.36
CA HIS A 316 28.21 13.73 -38.54
C HIS A 316 29.13 13.65 -37.32
N ARG A 317 30.38 14.11 -37.43
CA ARG A 317 31.31 14.22 -36.29
C ARG A 317 30.82 15.20 -35.21
N ALA A 318 30.33 16.37 -35.64
CA ALA A 318 29.81 17.39 -34.73
C ALA A 318 28.55 16.89 -34.00
N GLU A 319 27.65 16.21 -34.72
CA GLU A 319 26.44 15.64 -34.14
C GLU A 319 26.75 14.52 -33.14
N LEU A 320 27.69 13.62 -33.47
CA LEU A 320 28.18 12.61 -32.52
C LEU A 320 28.74 13.26 -31.26
N SER A 321 29.56 14.31 -31.41
CA SER A 321 30.18 14.99 -30.27
C SER A 321 29.12 15.67 -29.37
N ARG A 322 28.06 16.23 -29.96
CA ARG A 322 26.92 16.82 -29.24
C ARG A 322 26.16 15.77 -28.43
N CYS A 323 25.75 14.67 -29.06
CA CYS A 323 25.03 13.58 -28.39
C CYS A 323 25.86 12.96 -27.26
N THR A 324 27.18 12.78 -27.46
CA THR A 324 28.06 12.23 -26.43
C THR A 324 28.19 13.16 -25.22
N ALA A 325 28.31 14.47 -25.44
CA ALA A 325 28.36 15.45 -24.34
C ALA A 325 27.06 15.49 -23.53
N GLU A 326 25.90 15.37 -24.19
CA GLU A 326 24.59 15.26 -23.53
C GLU A 326 24.51 13.98 -22.66
N TYR A 327 24.97 12.84 -23.18
CA TYR A 327 25.02 11.58 -22.43
C TYR A 327 25.96 11.63 -21.20
N GLU A 328 27.16 12.21 -21.37
CA GLU A 328 28.14 12.34 -20.29
C GLU A 328 27.67 13.30 -19.19
N GLY A 329 26.96 14.37 -19.55
CA GLY A 329 26.34 15.30 -18.60
C GLY A 329 25.32 14.63 -17.68
N ASP A 330 24.52 13.71 -18.22
CA ASP A 330 23.52 12.95 -17.46
C ASP A 330 24.15 11.89 -16.52
N GLN A 331 25.37 11.39 -16.82
CA GLN A 331 26.09 10.42 -15.97
C GLN A 331 26.78 11.03 -14.73
N SER A 332 27.15 12.32 -14.76
CA SER A 332 27.95 12.97 -13.71
C SER A 332 27.25 13.07 -12.33
N LEU A 333 25.98 12.67 -12.22
CA LEU A 333 25.15 12.78 -11.01
C LEU A 333 25.32 11.61 -10.00
N THR A 334 26.39 10.80 -10.09
CA THR A 334 26.41 9.42 -9.53
C THR A 334 27.48 9.10 -8.46
N SER A 335 28.29 10.05 -7.99
CA SER A 335 29.27 9.85 -6.88
C SER A 335 28.59 9.54 -5.53
N GLU A 336 28.38 8.26 -5.20
CA GLU A 336 27.60 7.77 -4.05
C GLU A 336 28.01 8.35 -2.69
N GLU A 337 29.29 8.66 -2.49
CA GLU A 337 29.84 9.16 -1.22
C GLU A 337 29.58 10.65 -0.99
N GLU A 338 29.83 11.50 -1.98
CA GLU A 338 29.56 12.96 -1.88
C GLU A 338 28.04 13.23 -1.72
N ILE A 339 27.26 12.35 -2.34
CA ILE A 339 25.80 12.31 -2.27
C ILE A 339 25.29 11.98 -0.88
N ARG A 340 25.84 10.94 -0.26
CA ARG A 340 25.46 10.52 1.09
C ARG A 340 25.73 11.63 2.10
N GLN A 341 26.85 12.33 1.96
CA GLN A 341 27.24 13.43 2.84
C GLN A 341 26.31 14.64 2.69
N SER A 342 25.93 15.00 1.45
CA SER A 342 24.99 16.10 1.18
C SER A 342 23.59 15.84 1.76
N ALA A 343 23.05 14.63 1.55
CA ALA A 343 21.73 14.26 2.06
C ALA A 343 21.70 14.23 3.60
N VAL A 344 22.72 13.66 4.24
CA VAL A 344 22.86 13.63 5.70
C VAL A 344 22.95 15.06 6.25
N GLY A 345 23.78 15.92 5.65
CA GLY A 345 23.93 17.32 6.08
C GLY A 345 22.63 18.12 5.99
N PHE A 346 21.84 17.95 4.92
CA PHE A 346 20.56 18.63 4.76
C PHE A 346 19.54 18.22 5.83
N PHE A 347 19.33 16.91 6.06
CA PHE A 347 18.37 16.45 7.06
C PHE A 347 18.84 16.75 8.48
N GLN A 348 20.15 16.74 8.74
CA GLN A 348 20.70 17.20 10.02
C GLN A 348 20.37 18.67 10.25
N GLN A 349 20.64 19.56 9.29
CA GLN A 349 20.31 20.98 9.39
C GLN A 349 18.81 21.23 9.59
N LEU A 350 17.96 20.54 8.84
CA LEU A 350 16.51 20.67 8.95
C LEU A 350 15.98 20.21 10.32
N LEU A 351 16.55 19.13 10.87
CA LEU A 351 16.17 18.60 12.19
C LEU A 351 16.77 19.40 13.35
N THR A 352 17.85 20.15 13.14
CA THR A 352 18.44 21.03 14.18
C THR A 352 17.88 22.45 14.16
N SER A 353 17.49 22.97 12.99
CA SER A 353 16.89 24.31 12.88
C SER A 353 15.55 24.44 13.62
N ASP A 354 14.80 23.34 13.75
CA ASP A 354 13.55 23.30 14.52
C ASP A 354 13.79 23.18 16.05
N ILE A 355 15.01 22.82 16.49
CA ILE A 355 15.36 22.71 17.92
C ILE A 355 15.76 24.08 18.49
N GLU A 356 16.37 24.96 17.71
CA GLU A 356 16.79 26.29 18.16
C GLU A 356 15.63 27.28 18.38
N GLN A 357 14.40 26.91 18.00
CA GLN A 357 13.18 27.71 18.25
C GLN A 357 12.35 27.22 19.44
N LEU A 358 12.78 26.15 20.12
CA LEU A 358 12.15 25.73 21.37
C LEU A 358 12.81 26.53 22.51
N GLU A 359 12.04 27.46 23.10
CA GLU A 359 12.37 27.98 24.43
C GLU A 359 12.64 26.79 25.37
N GLU A 360 13.68 26.88 26.19
CA GLU A 360 14.03 25.82 27.15
C GLU A 360 12.75 25.36 27.87
N PRO A 361 12.45 24.05 27.90
CA PRO A 361 11.29 23.58 28.65
C PRO A 361 11.51 23.99 30.10
N ASP A 362 10.54 24.70 30.66
CA ASP A 362 10.54 25.13 32.03
C ASP A 362 10.67 23.90 32.96
N LEU A 363 11.90 23.64 33.40
CA LEU A 363 12.26 22.47 34.23
C LEU A 363 11.63 22.57 35.63
N GLU A 364 10.90 23.65 35.95
CA GLU A 364 10.13 23.80 37.18
C GLU A 364 9.01 22.75 37.34
N ILE A 365 8.54 22.10 36.26
CA ILE A 365 7.51 21.06 36.36
C ILE A 365 8.04 19.79 37.06
N LEU A 366 9.36 19.53 37.05
CA LEU A 366 9.95 18.40 37.77
C LEU A 366 9.91 18.57 39.29
N HIS A 367 9.73 19.79 39.81
CA HIS A 367 9.59 20.05 41.25
C HIS A 367 8.15 19.85 41.78
N SER A 368 7.20 19.52 40.91
CA SER A 368 5.80 19.24 41.28
C SER A 368 5.46 17.75 41.36
N LEU A 369 6.43 16.86 41.10
CA LEU A 369 6.26 15.43 41.38
C LEU A 369 6.37 15.21 42.90
N PRO A 370 5.36 14.62 43.56
CA PRO A 370 5.45 14.32 44.98
C PRO A 370 6.63 13.37 45.25
N GLU A 371 7.61 13.82 46.04
CA GLU A 371 8.65 12.99 46.63
C GLU A 371 8.04 12.03 47.66
N SER A 372 7.32 11.01 47.20
CA SER A 372 7.03 9.75 47.90
C SER A 372 5.94 8.98 47.15
N VAL A 373 6.32 8.34 46.04
CA VAL A 373 5.67 7.07 45.72
C VAL A 373 6.55 5.99 46.33
N ASP A 374 6.05 5.44 47.44
CA ASP A 374 6.63 4.31 48.15
C ASP A 374 6.96 3.18 47.16
N ARG A 375 8.26 2.87 47.01
CA ARG A 375 8.76 1.87 46.06
C ARG A 375 8.54 0.43 46.56
N GLN A 376 7.82 0.20 47.65
CA GLN A 376 7.56 -1.15 48.18
C GLN A 376 6.29 -1.83 47.63
N GLY A 377 5.58 -1.23 46.66
CA GLY A 377 4.32 -1.79 46.12
C GLY A 377 4.37 -2.48 44.75
N LEU A 378 5.49 -2.45 44.01
CA LEU A 378 5.50 -2.86 42.58
C LEU A 378 6.25 -4.17 42.27
N CYS A 379 6.66 -4.93 43.28
CA CYS A 379 7.14 -6.30 43.10
C CYS A 379 6.46 -7.26 44.08
N THR A 380 5.20 -7.58 43.84
CA THR A 380 4.62 -8.84 44.32
C THR A 380 3.88 -9.51 43.17
N VAL A 381 4.56 -10.48 42.54
CA VAL A 381 3.92 -11.50 41.72
C VAL A 381 3.10 -12.39 42.66
N PRO A 382 1.83 -12.72 42.37
CA PRO A 382 1.06 -13.64 43.21
C PRO A 382 1.70 -15.03 43.17
N ASP A 383 2.02 -15.55 44.35
CA ASP A 383 2.53 -16.91 44.58
C ASP A 383 1.41 -17.93 44.31
N VAL A 384 1.45 -18.60 43.17
CA VAL A 384 0.56 -19.73 42.87
C VAL A 384 1.18 -20.97 43.53
N ARG A 385 0.69 -21.30 44.73
CA ARG A 385 0.96 -22.57 45.38
C ARG A 385 0.49 -23.72 44.49
N SER A 386 1.42 -24.62 44.23
CA SER A 386 1.20 -25.95 43.70
C SER A 386 0.46 -26.84 44.69
N ASP A 387 -0.63 -27.45 44.25
CA ASP A 387 -1.05 -28.78 44.70
C ASP A 387 -1.49 -29.56 43.46
N GLY A 388 -0.78 -30.66 43.16
CA GLY A 388 -1.39 -31.86 42.59
C GLY A 388 -1.37 -32.07 41.07
N GLU A 389 -0.31 -32.75 40.61
CA GLU A 389 -0.33 -33.89 39.68
C GLU A 389 -0.37 -33.70 38.14
N SER A 390 0.71 -34.23 37.54
CA SER A 390 0.86 -34.92 36.25
C SER A 390 1.05 -34.11 34.95
N GLY A 391 2.31 -34.06 34.51
CA GLY A 391 2.70 -34.74 33.27
C GLY A 391 2.96 -33.88 32.04
N GLU A 392 4.25 -33.81 31.70
CA GLU A 392 4.84 -33.53 30.37
C GLU A 392 5.14 -32.07 29.97
N GLU A 393 6.43 -31.85 29.69
CA GLU A 393 7.10 -30.61 29.29
C GLU A 393 6.66 -30.09 27.90
N PRO A 394 6.80 -28.77 27.67
CA PRO A 394 7.28 -28.28 26.39
C PRO A 394 8.59 -27.48 26.51
N LEU A 395 9.51 -27.83 25.63
CA LEU A 395 10.80 -27.19 25.37
C LEU A 395 10.66 -25.70 25.04
N LEU A 396 11.35 -24.88 25.83
CA LEU A 396 11.61 -23.47 25.58
C LEU A 396 12.64 -23.29 24.45
N SER A 397 12.30 -22.53 23.41
CA SER A 397 13.31 -21.87 22.55
C SER A 397 13.10 -20.36 22.57
N THR A 398 13.83 -19.72 23.50
CA THR A 398 14.60 -18.47 23.34
C THR A 398 14.06 -17.38 22.39
N CYS A 399 13.50 -16.34 22.99
CA CYS A 399 13.55 -14.97 22.46
C CYS A 399 14.98 -14.42 22.62
N GLU A 400 15.65 -14.09 21.52
CA GLU A 400 16.83 -13.20 21.54
C GLU A 400 16.42 -11.80 21.12
N VAL A 401 16.62 -10.86 22.04
CA VAL A 401 16.59 -9.42 21.83
C VAL A 401 18.03 -8.99 21.55
N TRP A 402 18.31 -8.43 20.37
CA TRP A 402 19.56 -7.72 20.09
C TRP A 402 19.27 -6.24 19.90
N LEU A 403 19.63 -5.43 20.90
CA LEU A 403 19.76 -3.98 20.82
C LEU A 403 21.25 -3.62 20.90
N LEU A 404 21.73 -2.98 19.83
CA LEU A 404 22.79 -1.95 19.72
C LEU A 404 24.10 -2.11 20.51
N GLY A 405 25.20 -2.18 19.75
CA GLY A 405 26.57 -2.13 20.26
C GLY A 405 27.03 -0.75 20.73
N GLY A 406 28.01 -0.77 21.62
CA GLY A 406 28.84 0.36 22.04
C GLY A 406 30.18 -0.16 22.55
N HIS A 407 31.27 0.34 21.97
CA HIS A 407 32.66 -0.02 22.26
C HIS A 407 33.08 0.19 23.72
N GLY A 408 33.92 -0.71 24.22
CA GLY A 408 34.78 -0.51 25.40
C GLY A 408 35.89 -1.55 25.43
N ARG A 409 37.14 -1.11 25.24
CA ARG A 409 38.36 -1.92 25.33
C ARG A 409 38.64 -2.29 26.80
N GLU A 410 39.20 -3.48 27.04
CA GLU A 410 40.50 -3.73 27.71
C GLU A 410 40.57 -5.14 28.36
N CYS A 411 41.55 -5.90 27.85
CA CYS A 411 42.59 -6.71 28.50
C CYS A 411 42.35 -7.59 29.74
N HIS A 412 43.07 -8.73 29.68
CA HIS A 412 43.34 -9.79 30.68
C HIS A 412 42.22 -10.83 30.84
N GLY A 413 42.43 -12.14 30.76
CA GLY A 413 43.63 -12.96 30.82
C GLY A 413 43.31 -14.21 31.65
N ALA A 414 43.83 -15.36 31.22
CA ALA A 414 43.96 -16.64 31.94
C ALA A 414 42.79 -17.66 31.92
N LEU A 415 43.19 -18.81 31.35
CA LEU A 415 42.74 -20.21 31.49
C LEU A 415 41.57 -20.70 30.62
#